data_AF-A0A6G0UCH1-F1
#
_entry.id   AF-A0A6G0UCH1-F1
#
_cell.length_a   1.000
_cell.length_b   1.000
_cell.length_c   1.000
_cell.angle_alpha   90.00
_cell.angle_beta   90.00
_cell.angle_gamma   90.00
#
_symmetry.space_group_name_H-M   'P 1'
#
loop_
_entity.id
_entity.type
_entity.pdbx_description
1 polymer ?
#
loop_
_entity_poly.entity_id
_entity_poly.type
_entity_poly.pdbx_seq_one_letter_code
_entity_poly.pdbx_strand_id
1 'polypeptide(L)'
;PYRTEALIIGGGLTGSSTAYWIKERFRDEDFHVHVIENPNRFCESRSMLSNGAITQQFSVPEFVDMSLFSAEFLRHAGEHLKVLDNDPPDIHLLPVGFMYLARNQEEADAMKENWKIQI
;
A
#
# COMPACT_ATOMS: atom_id res chain seq x y z
N PRO A 1 20.90 -5.82 -26.31
CA PRO A 1 19.58 -5.79 -27.00
C PRO A 1 18.34 -5.95 -26.09
N TYR A 2 18.49 -5.95 -24.75
CA TYR A 2 17.38 -5.66 -23.85
C TYR A 2 17.93 -4.69 -22.79
N ARG A 3 17.55 -3.42 -22.90
CA ARG A 3 17.83 -2.40 -21.89
C ARG A 3 16.57 -2.26 -21.05
N THR A 4 16.75 -2.19 -19.73
CA THR A 4 15.68 -1.85 -18.80
C THR A 4 16.15 -0.64 -18.00
N GLU A 5 15.28 0.34 -17.83
CA GLU A 5 15.55 1.52 -17.02
C GLU A 5 15.38 1.20 -15.53
N ALA A 6 14.41 0.35 -15.19
CA ALA A 6 14.19 -0.11 -13.83
C ALA A 6 13.84 -1.60 -13.79
N LEU A 7 14.61 -2.35 -12.99
CA LEU A 7 14.35 -3.75 -12.69
C LEU A 7 13.90 -3.89 -11.23
N ILE A 8 12.73 -4.48 -11.01
CA ILE A 8 12.17 -4.78 -9.69
C ILE A 8 12.14 -6.29 -9.51
N ILE A 9 12.72 -6.77 -8.41
CA ILE A 9 12.75 -8.19 -8.05
C ILE A 9 11.74 -8.41 -6.92
N GLY A 10 10.69 -9.19 -7.23
CA GLY A 10 9.52 -9.41 -6.38
C GLY A 10 8.31 -8.63 -6.90
N GLY A 11 7.24 -9.34 -7.27
CA GLY A 11 5.97 -8.81 -7.79
C GLY A 11 4.86 -8.74 -6.76
N GLY A 12 5.15 -9.01 -5.49
CA GLY A 12 4.20 -8.78 -4.38
C GLY A 12 3.81 -7.29 -4.22
N LEU A 13 3.05 -6.98 -3.17
CA LEU A 13 2.46 -5.66 -2.91
C LEU A 13 3.47 -4.52 -3.05
N THR A 14 4.64 -4.64 -2.41
CA THR A 14 5.68 -3.60 -2.44
C THR A 14 6.28 -3.42 -3.83
N GLY A 15 6.59 -4.51 -4.54
CA GLY A 15 7.21 -4.44 -5.85
C GLY A 15 6.25 -3.92 -6.92
N SER A 16 5.00 -4.38 -6.91
CA SER A 16 3.94 -3.89 -7.78
C SER A 16 3.61 -2.41 -7.51
N SER A 17 3.53 -2.01 -6.24
CA SER A 17 3.33 -0.60 -5.86
C SER A 17 4.50 0.29 -6.31
N THR A 18 5.74 -0.19 -6.16
CA THR A 18 6.93 0.52 -6.65
C THR A 18 6.88 0.70 -8.16
N ALA A 19 6.54 -0.35 -8.91
CA ALA A 19 6.42 -0.29 -10.36
C ALA A 19 5.36 0.72 -10.81
N TYR A 20 4.19 0.69 -10.15
CA TYR A 20 3.10 1.63 -10.38
C TYR A 20 3.55 3.09 -10.21
N TRP A 21 4.15 3.43 -9.07
CA TRP A 21 4.55 4.82 -8.80
C TRP A 21 5.68 5.31 -9.71
N ILE A 22 6.58 4.42 -10.15
CA ILE A 22 7.57 4.76 -11.16
C ILE A 22 6.87 5.12 -12.48
N LYS A 23 5.93 4.29 -12.98
CA LYS A 23 5.21 4.60 -14.23
C LYS A 23 4.28 5.80 -14.11
N GLU A 24 3.66 6.02 -12.96
CA GLU A 24 2.84 7.20 -12.70
C GLU A 24 3.68 8.49 -12.75
N ARG A 25 4.92 8.43 -12.22
CA ARG A 25 5.87 9.55 -12.23
C ARG A 25 6.50 9.77 -13.61
N PHE A 26 6.85 8.69 -14.30
CA PHE A 26 7.50 8.68 -15.60
C PHE A 26 6.54 8.14 -16.65
N ARG A 27 5.68 9.03 -17.17
CA ARG A 27 4.70 8.75 -18.23
C ARG A 27 5.32 8.66 -19.63
N ASP A 28 6.61 8.36 -19.70
CA ASP A 28 7.32 8.10 -20.94
C ASP A 28 7.09 6.63 -21.33
N GLU A 29 6.64 6.41 -22.56
CA GLU A 29 6.40 5.08 -23.12
C GLU A 29 7.71 4.31 -23.33
N ASP A 30 8.81 5.03 -23.58
CA ASP A 30 10.14 4.45 -23.76
C ASP A 30 10.81 4.11 -22.42
N PHE A 31 10.22 4.50 -21.28
CA PHE A 31 10.71 4.11 -19.96
C PHE A 31 10.12 2.77 -19.53
N HIS A 32 10.94 1.72 -19.62
CA HIS A 32 10.53 0.36 -19.30
C HIS A 32 10.82 -0.01 -17.85
N VAL A 33 9.77 -0.41 -17.14
CA VAL A 33 9.84 -1.01 -15.81
C VAL A 33 9.57 -2.49 -15.93
N HIS A 34 10.52 -3.32 -15.52
CA HIS A 34 10.37 -4.78 -15.52
C HIS A 34 10.24 -5.28 -14.08
N VAL A 35 9.18 -6.05 -13.82
CA VAL A 35 8.98 -6.75 -12.54
C VAL A 35 9.19 -8.24 -12.75
N ILE A 36 10.11 -8.82 -11.99
CA ILE A 36 10.41 -10.26 -12.03
C ILE A 36 9.92 -10.91 -10.74
N GLU A 37 9.09 -11.93 -10.87
CA GLU A 37 8.56 -12.73 -9.75
C GLU A 37 8.64 -14.22 -10.09
N ASN A 38 8.82 -15.06 -9.07
CA ASN A 38 8.80 -16.51 -9.24
C ASN A 38 7.34 -17.00 -9.23
N PRO A 39 6.78 -17.43 -10.38
CA PRO A 39 5.38 -17.82 -10.45
C PRO A 39 5.05 -19.04 -9.58
N ASN A 40 6.01 -19.95 -9.39
CA ASN A 40 5.81 -21.18 -8.60
C ASN A 40 5.68 -20.90 -7.10
N ARG A 41 6.12 -19.72 -6.64
CA ARG A 41 6.14 -19.35 -5.22
C ARG A 41 5.36 -18.06 -4.92
N PHE A 42 4.67 -17.50 -5.90
CA PHE A 42 3.92 -16.26 -5.71
C PHE A 42 2.84 -16.42 -4.63
N CYS A 43 2.14 -17.56 -4.62
CA CYS A 43 1.15 -17.90 -3.60
C CYS A 43 1.76 -18.03 -2.19
N GLU A 44 3.08 -18.28 -2.08
CA GLU A 44 3.81 -18.33 -0.80
C GLU A 44 4.31 -16.94 -0.37
N SER A 45 4.10 -15.90 -1.19
CA SER A 45 4.55 -14.55 -0.85
C SER A 45 3.80 -14.00 0.36
N ARG A 46 4.45 -13.14 1.13
CA ARG A 46 3.80 -12.47 2.28
C ARG A 46 2.58 -11.65 1.87
N SER A 47 2.56 -11.13 0.64
CA SER A 47 1.40 -10.41 0.11
C SER A 47 0.19 -11.32 -0.03
N MET A 48 0.38 -12.53 -0.57
CA MET A 48 -0.70 -13.51 -0.75
C MET A 48 -1.12 -14.20 0.56
N LEU A 49 -0.20 -14.33 1.53
CA LEU A 49 -0.48 -14.92 2.84
C LEU A 49 -1.03 -13.92 3.87
N SER A 50 -1.12 -12.64 3.52
CA SER A 50 -1.70 -11.62 4.39
C SER A 50 -3.21 -11.80 4.51
N ASN A 51 -3.77 -11.43 5.66
CA ASN A 51 -5.23 -11.40 5.88
C ASN A 51 -5.89 -10.15 5.25
N GLY A 52 -5.11 -9.26 4.64
CA GLY A 52 -5.61 -8.04 4.01
C GLY A 52 -6.03 -6.93 4.97
N ALA A 53 -5.78 -7.07 6.28
CA ALA A 53 -6.09 -6.03 7.25
C ALA A 53 -5.15 -4.83 7.10
N ILE A 54 -5.71 -3.63 7.04
CA ILE A 54 -4.97 -2.37 6.91
C ILE A 54 -5.27 -1.51 8.13
N THR A 55 -4.25 -1.20 8.92
CA THR A 55 -4.36 -0.35 10.12
C THR A 55 -3.73 1.01 9.85
N GLN A 56 -4.39 2.07 10.31
CA GLN A 56 -3.77 3.39 10.38
C GLN A 56 -2.77 3.40 11.55
N GLN A 57 -1.51 3.67 11.24
CA GLN A 57 -0.49 3.93 12.26
C GLN A 57 -0.75 5.31 12.89
N PHE A 58 -0.51 5.43 14.19
CA PHE A 58 -0.99 6.57 14.96
C PHE A 58 0.02 7.15 15.98
N SER A 59 1.20 6.55 16.13
CA SER A 59 2.17 6.92 17.16
C SER A 59 3.40 7.67 16.64
N VAL A 60 3.64 7.63 15.33
CA VAL A 60 4.81 8.23 14.69
C VAL A 60 4.32 9.07 13.51
N PRO A 61 4.62 10.38 13.45
CA PRO A 61 4.07 11.28 12.44
C PRO A 61 4.23 10.76 11.00
N GLU A 62 5.42 10.27 10.66
CA GLU A 62 5.73 9.76 9.33
C GLU A 62 4.86 8.54 8.97
N PHE A 63 4.56 7.69 9.95
CA PHE A 63 3.68 6.54 9.73
C PHE A 63 2.21 6.95 9.65
N VAL A 64 1.79 8.02 10.32
CA VAL A 64 0.45 8.61 10.14
C VAL A 64 0.33 9.07 8.69
N ASP A 65 1.28 9.86 8.19
CA ASP A 65 1.28 10.38 6.82
C ASP A 65 1.24 9.26 5.79
N MET A 66 2.10 8.24 5.94
CA MET A 66 2.10 7.07 5.06
C MET A 66 0.77 6.30 5.09
N SER A 67 0.14 6.22 6.26
CA SER A 67 -1.17 5.54 6.42
C SER A 67 -2.28 6.33 5.74
N LEU A 68 -2.31 7.65 5.91
CA LEU A 68 -3.28 8.54 5.28
C LEU A 68 -3.16 8.50 3.74
N PHE A 69 -1.93 8.55 3.23
CA PHE A 69 -1.65 8.38 1.81
C PHE A 69 -2.17 7.05 1.27
N SER A 70 -1.88 5.95 1.97
CA SER A 70 -2.32 4.61 1.56
C SER A 70 -3.84 4.48 1.61
N ALA A 71 -4.49 5.02 2.64
CA ALA A 71 -5.94 5.03 2.75
C ALA A 71 -6.59 5.82 1.60
N GLU A 72 -6.03 6.98 1.25
CA GLU A 72 -6.55 7.80 0.17
C GLU A 72 -6.41 7.14 -1.20
N PHE A 73 -5.25 6.52 -1.46
CA PHE A 73 -5.03 5.72 -2.66
C PHE A 73 -6.09 4.60 -2.77
N LEU A 74 -6.35 3.87 -1.69
CA LEU A 74 -7.30 2.76 -1.72
C LEU A 74 -8.76 3.23 -1.89
N ARG A 75 -9.14 4.39 -1.32
CA ARG A 75 -10.46 5.00 -1.57
C ARG A 75 -10.67 5.32 -3.06
N HIS A 76 -9.60 5.69 -3.76
CA HIS A 76 -9.60 6.04 -5.18
C HIS A 76 -8.99 4.93 -6.07
N ALA A 77 -8.94 3.68 -5.58
CA ALA A 77 -8.28 2.59 -6.30
C ALA A 77 -8.93 2.32 -7.67
N GLY A 78 -10.24 2.52 -7.81
CA GLY A 78 -10.93 2.37 -9.09
C GLY A 78 -10.48 3.38 -10.15
N GLU A 79 -9.95 4.54 -9.73
CA GLU A 79 -9.36 5.54 -10.63
C GLU A 79 -7.90 5.24 -10.89
N HIS A 80 -7.13 4.98 -9.83
CA HIS A 80 -5.69 4.72 -9.91
C HIS A 80 -5.34 3.43 -10.65
N LEU A 81 -6.08 2.35 -10.41
CA LEU A 81 -5.79 1.01 -10.94
C LEU A 81 -6.62 0.68 -12.17
N LYS A 82 -7.22 1.68 -12.83
CA LYS A 82 -8.01 1.48 -14.04
C LYS A 82 -7.12 1.02 -15.19
N VAL A 83 -7.56 -0.02 -15.87
CA VAL A 83 -6.99 -0.47 -17.15
C VAL A 83 -7.94 -0.06 -18.28
N LEU A 84 -7.40 0.45 -19.39
CA LEU A 84 -8.19 0.82 -20.56
C LEU A 84 -9.02 -0.39 -21.04
N ASP A 85 -10.24 -0.12 -21.46
CA ASP A 85 -11.20 -1.12 -21.95
C ASP A 85 -11.62 -2.20 -20.94
N ASN A 86 -11.23 -2.06 -19.67
CA ASN A 86 -11.66 -2.92 -18.56
C ASN A 86 -12.49 -2.13 -17.55
N ASP A 87 -13.36 -2.83 -16.83
CA ASP A 87 -14.06 -2.27 -15.67
C ASP A 87 -13.05 -1.92 -14.55
N PRO A 88 -13.32 -0.88 -13.74
CA PRO A 88 -12.51 -0.57 -12.57
C PRO A 88 -12.39 -1.79 -11.65
N PRO A 89 -11.20 -2.04 -11.06
CA PRO A 89 -11.02 -3.17 -10.16
C PRO A 89 -11.82 -2.96 -8.87
N ASP A 90 -12.62 -3.97 -8.48
CA ASP A 90 -13.21 -4.03 -7.15
C ASP A 90 -12.20 -4.61 -6.17
N ILE A 91 -11.65 -3.75 -5.32
CA ILE A 91 -10.66 -4.14 -4.29
C ILE A 91 -11.32 -4.59 -2.98
N HIS A 92 -12.66 -4.58 -2.90
CA HIS A 92 -13.43 -4.96 -1.72
C HIS A 92 -12.95 -4.25 -0.43
N LEU A 93 -12.58 -2.97 -0.53
CA LEU A 93 -12.13 -2.19 0.62
C LEU A 93 -13.27 -1.99 1.61
N LEU A 94 -13.07 -2.43 2.85
CA LEU A 94 -13.96 -2.16 3.97
C LEU A 94 -13.32 -1.07 4.84
N PRO A 95 -13.81 0.19 4.81
CA PRO A 95 -13.23 1.29 5.57
C PRO A 95 -13.65 1.24 7.05
N VAL A 96 -13.35 0.14 7.72
CA VAL A 96 -13.61 -0.06 9.14
C VAL A 96 -12.41 0.38 9.97
N GLY A 97 -12.68 1.08 11.08
CA GLY A 97 -11.65 1.50 12.02
C GLY A 97 -11.21 0.38 12.96
N PHE A 98 -10.10 0.60 13.65
CA PHE A 98 -9.61 -0.25 14.73
C PHE A 98 -9.90 0.40 16.09
N MET A 99 -10.29 -0.41 17.07
CA MET A 99 -10.47 0.02 18.45
C MET A 99 -9.29 -0.47 19.28
N TYR A 100 -8.58 0.48 19.89
CA TYR A 100 -7.52 0.20 20.84
C TYR A 100 -8.05 0.38 22.26
N LEU A 101 -7.81 -0.61 23.13
CA LEU A 101 -8.23 -0.58 24.53
C LEU A 101 -7.00 -0.54 25.43
N ALA A 102 -6.93 0.46 26.29
CA ALA A 102 -5.90 0.56 27.31
C ALA A 102 -6.23 -0.35 28.49
N ARG A 103 -5.23 -1.04 29.03
CA ARG A 103 -5.37 -1.94 30.18
C ARG A 103 -5.22 -1.20 31.51
N ASN A 104 -4.57 -0.04 31.49
CA ASN A 104 -4.27 0.78 32.66
C ASN A 104 -4.17 2.27 32.28
N GLN A 105 -4.01 3.13 33.29
CA GLN A 105 -3.97 4.58 33.09
C GLN A 105 -2.75 5.04 32.27
N GLU A 106 -1.60 4.41 32.46
CA GLU A 106 -0.36 4.72 31.72
C GLU A 106 -0.53 4.52 30.21
N GLU A 107 -1.10 3.37 29.80
CA GLU A 107 -1.43 3.09 28.40
C GLU A 107 -2.46 4.06 27.86
N ALA A 108 -3.46 4.43 28.66
CA ALA A 108 -4.49 5.38 28.26
C ALA A 108 -3.87 6.76 27.98
N ASP A 109 -2.92 7.20 28.81
CA ASP A 109 -2.24 8.48 28.63
C ASP A 109 -1.30 8.46 27.42
N ALA A 110 -0.57 7.35 27.20
CA ALA A 110 0.21 7.16 25.98
C ALA A 110 -0.66 7.19 24.71
N MET A 111 -1.85 6.56 24.73
CA MET A 111 -2.79 6.61 23.61
C MET A 111 -3.34 8.02 23.36
N LYS A 112 -3.54 8.84 24.40
CA LYS A 112 -3.93 10.25 24.24
C LYS A 112 -2.82 11.07 23.58
N GLU A 113 -1.56 10.87 23.97
CA GLU A 113 -0.44 11.56 23.33
C GLU A 113 -0.31 11.14 21.85
N ASN A 114 -0.44 9.85 21.55
CA ASN A 114 -0.44 9.38 20.16
C ASN A 114 -1.63 9.94 19.36
N TRP A 115 -2.80 10.06 19.97
CA TRP A 115 -3.96 10.69 19.33
C TRP A 115 -3.68 12.15 18.92
N LYS A 116 -2.96 12.93 19.73
CA LYS A 116 -2.59 14.31 19.41
C LYS A 116 -1.65 14.42 18.19
N ILE A 117 -0.94 13.35 17.83
CA ILE A 117 -0.07 13.33 16.64
C ILE A 117 -0.91 13.26 15.35
N GLN A 118 -2.16 12.79 15.43
CA GLN A 118 -3.03 12.58 14.27
C GLN A 118 -3.86 13.81 13.87
N ILE A 119 -3.81 14.90 14.65
CA ILE A 119 -4.64 16.09 14.49
C ILE A 119 -3.85 17.30 14.00
#